data_AF-Q9AKB4-F1
#
_entry.id   AF-Q9AKB4-F1
#
_cell.length_a   1.000
_cell.length_b   1.000
_cell.length_c   1.000
_cell.angle_alpha   90.00
_cell.angle_beta   90.00
_cell.angle_gamma   90.00
#
_symmetry.space_group_name_H-M   'P 1'
#
loop_
_entity.id
_entity.type
_entity.pdbx_description
1 polymer ?
#
loop_
_entity_poly.entity_id
_entity_poly.type
_entity_poly.pdbx_seq_one_letter_code
_entity_poly.pdbx_strand_id
1 'polypeptide(L)'
;MEDIDIWQEKFEFCNYSKKLIGRIEYLNTIVDSPIDIIEVKKGIYYTRKYHATQMRQSGEPYYSHPIEVAIMLADFTALEAPKLYKSYMINVALLHDTIEDTILTHADISKIFDKNIADNVERLTRIKPYGKISSGEMLNLLIQEQRYDIALIKVFDRLHNLQTINAKSTEKALETVKETIESFLLIAAYLEIRTVEQQLLNVCNNFIKQHFPSEQKAIFRSVYEISFFNFKIIQNKLKRMQYYFRKKKA
;
A
#
# COMPACT_ATOMS: atom_id res chain seq x y z
N MET A 1 8.59 -24.84 -17.26
CA MET A 1 8.18 -23.48 -16.86
C MET A 1 6.79 -23.33 -17.44
N GLU A 2 5.75 -23.28 -16.62
CA GLU A 2 4.38 -23.08 -17.15
C GLU A 2 4.38 -21.87 -18.08
N ASP A 3 3.68 -21.96 -19.22
CA ASP A 3 3.54 -20.86 -20.16
C ASP A 3 3.10 -19.60 -19.40
N ILE A 4 3.93 -18.56 -19.46
CA ILE A 4 3.66 -17.28 -18.78
C ILE A 4 2.38 -16.61 -19.34
N ASP A 5 1.92 -17.06 -20.52
CA ASP A 5 0.85 -16.47 -21.31
C ASP A 5 -0.52 -17.18 -21.24
N ILE A 6 -0.63 -18.35 -20.59
CA ILE A 6 -1.95 -19.03 -20.44
C ILE A 6 -2.85 -18.39 -19.36
N TRP A 7 -2.41 -17.30 -18.74
CA TRP A 7 -3.17 -16.63 -17.68
C TRP A 7 -4.54 -16.15 -18.15
N GLN A 8 -4.67 -15.80 -19.44
CA GLN A 8 -5.94 -15.35 -20.02
C GLN A 8 -6.99 -16.46 -20.05
N GLU A 9 -6.57 -17.68 -20.40
CA GLU A 9 -7.43 -18.86 -20.44
C GLU A 9 -7.82 -19.34 -19.04
N LYS A 10 -6.92 -19.17 -18.07
CA LYS A 10 -7.10 -19.57 -16.68
C LYS A 10 -7.69 -18.48 -15.78
N PHE A 11 -8.00 -17.30 -16.32
CA PHE A 11 -8.55 -16.21 -15.51
C PHE A 11 -10.00 -16.50 -15.15
N GLU A 12 -10.26 -16.67 -13.86
CA GLU A 12 -11.62 -16.82 -13.33
C GLU A 12 -12.02 -15.61 -12.51
N PHE A 13 -13.30 -15.23 -12.55
CA PHE A 13 -13.80 -14.16 -11.68
C PHE A 13 -14.11 -14.68 -10.27
N CYS A 14 -13.66 -13.94 -9.26
CA CYS A 14 -14.12 -14.06 -7.86
C CYS A 14 -14.71 -12.73 -7.39
N ASN A 15 -15.29 -12.69 -6.18
CA ASN A 15 -15.92 -11.47 -5.66
C ASN A 15 -14.93 -10.28 -5.61
N TYR A 16 -13.69 -10.53 -5.20
CA TYR A 16 -12.64 -9.50 -5.14
C TYR A 16 -12.20 -9.02 -6.52
N SER A 17 -12.02 -9.93 -7.48
CA SER A 17 -11.62 -9.53 -8.84
C SER A 17 -12.71 -8.72 -9.53
N LYS A 18 -13.98 -9.10 -9.36
CA LYS A 18 -15.13 -8.33 -9.85
C LYS A 18 -15.16 -6.92 -9.26
N LYS A 19 -14.89 -6.79 -7.96
CA LYS A 19 -14.86 -5.49 -7.27
C LYS A 19 -13.80 -4.56 -7.86
N LEU A 20 -12.55 -5.03 -8.00
CA LEU A 20 -11.47 -4.21 -8.55
C LEU A 20 -11.69 -3.88 -10.03
N ILE A 21 -12.06 -4.87 -10.85
CA ILE A 21 -12.28 -4.65 -12.29
C ILE A 21 -13.43 -3.66 -12.51
N GLY A 22 -14.58 -3.88 -11.87
CA GLY A 22 -15.72 -2.97 -12.00
C GLY A 22 -15.41 -1.56 -11.50
N ARG A 23 -14.55 -1.44 -10.47
CA ARG A 23 -14.11 -0.12 -10.01
C ARG A 23 -13.21 0.58 -11.02
N ILE A 24 -12.23 -0.12 -11.60
CA ILE A 24 -11.35 0.44 -12.63
C ILE A 24 -12.14 0.79 -13.89
N GLU A 25 -13.09 -0.06 -14.31
CA GLU A 25 -13.98 0.23 -15.43
C GLU A 25 -14.70 1.56 -15.22
N TYR A 26 -15.31 1.77 -14.04
CA TYR A 26 -15.93 3.04 -13.69
C TYR A 26 -14.91 4.20 -13.68
N LEU A 27 -13.76 4.05 -13.01
CA LEU A 27 -12.76 5.12 -12.94
C LEU A 27 -12.26 5.53 -14.33
N ASN A 28 -12.04 4.56 -15.22
CA ASN A 28 -11.65 4.79 -16.60
C ASN A 28 -12.67 5.62 -17.40
N THR A 29 -13.94 5.66 -16.99
CA THR A 29 -14.96 6.53 -17.63
C THR A 29 -14.90 7.99 -17.21
N ILE A 30 -14.23 8.32 -16.10
CA ILE A 30 -14.22 9.66 -15.51
C ILE A 30 -12.84 10.32 -15.49
N VAL A 31 -11.79 9.62 -15.91
CA VAL A 31 -10.41 10.14 -15.97
C VAL A 31 -9.99 10.40 -17.41
N ASP A 32 -9.11 11.38 -17.61
CA ASP A 32 -8.58 11.72 -18.93
C ASP A 32 -7.63 10.65 -19.50
N SER A 33 -7.03 9.83 -18.63
CA SER A 33 -6.03 8.82 -18.99
C SER A 33 -6.40 7.48 -18.34
N PRO A 34 -7.19 6.64 -19.02
CA PRO A 34 -7.58 5.34 -18.49
C PRO A 34 -6.38 4.38 -18.42
N ILE A 35 -6.44 3.42 -17.50
CA ILE A 35 -5.43 2.35 -17.38
C ILE A 35 -5.90 1.06 -18.05
N ASP A 36 -4.94 0.19 -18.40
CA ASP A 36 -5.23 -1.05 -19.11
C ASP A 36 -5.80 -2.12 -18.16
N ILE A 37 -7.08 -2.48 -18.36
CA ILE A 37 -7.78 -3.50 -17.59
C ILE A 37 -7.17 -4.89 -17.82
N ILE A 38 -6.62 -5.18 -19.00
CA ILE A 38 -5.99 -6.47 -19.31
C ILE A 38 -4.74 -6.65 -18.45
N GLU A 39 -3.91 -5.61 -18.33
CA GLU A 39 -2.74 -5.65 -17.44
C GLU A 39 -3.13 -5.87 -15.98
N VAL A 40 -4.22 -5.24 -15.51
CA VAL A 40 -4.70 -5.42 -14.14
C VAL A 40 -5.28 -6.82 -13.92
N LYS A 41 -5.99 -7.39 -14.91
CA LYS A 41 -6.45 -8.79 -14.85
C LYS A 41 -5.27 -9.76 -14.70
N LYS A 42 -4.16 -9.51 -15.41
CA LYS A 42 -2.92 -10.28 -15.27
C LYS A 42 -2.36 -10.16 -13.85
N GLY A 43 -2.31 -8.96 -13.28
CA GLY A 43 -1.95 -8.71 -11.88
C GLY A 43 -2.79 -9.55 -10.91
N ILE A 44 -4.12 -9.44 -11.01
CA ILE A 44 -5.07 -10.18 -10.17
C ILE A 44 -4.85 -11.70 -10.28
N TYR A 45 -4.65 -12.22 -11.49
CA TYR A 45 -4.39 -13.63 -11.71
C TYR A 45 -3.19 -14.12 -10.91
N TYR A 46 -2.05 -13.43 -11.04
CA TYR A 46 -0.81 -13.85 -10.40
C TYR A 46 -0.85 -13.66 -8.88
N THR A 47 -1.42 -12.56 -8.38
CA THR A 47 -1.67 -12.38 -6.95
C THR A 47 -2.50 -13.53 -6.39
N ARG A 48 -3.59 -13.91 -7.07
CA ARG A 48 -4.44 -15.02 -6.63
C ARG A 48 -3.72 -16.35 -6.71
N LYS A 49 -3.00 -16.62 -7.80
CA LYS A 49 -2.26 -17.87 -8.00
C LYS A 49 -1.28 -18.14 -6.86
N TYR A 50 -0.48 -17.13 -6.48
CA TYR A 50 0.59 -17.33 -5.51
C TYR A 50 0.14 -17.20 -4.04
N HIS A 51 -0.98 -16.53 -3.79
CA HIS A 51 -1.59 -16.46 -2.45
C HIS A 51 -2.80 -17.40 -2.27
N ALA A 52 -3.05 -18.33 -3.22
CA ALA A 52 -4.27 -19.14 -3.26
C ALA A 52 -4.50 -19.99 -2.00
N THR A 53 -3.44 -20.52 -1.42
CA THR A 53 -3.49 -21.42 -0.26
C THR A 53 -3.30 -20.69 1.07
N GLN A 54 -3.17 -19.36 1.04
CA GLN A 54 -2.87 -18.55 2.21
C GLN A 54 -4.15 -17.90 2.74
N MET A 55 -4.27 -17.83 4.07
CA MET A 55 -5.41 -17.23 4.74
C MET A 55 -4.96 -16.09 5.64
N ARG A 56 -5.76 -15.02 5.70
CA ARG A 56 -5.59 -13.93 6.66
C ARG A 56 -6.07 -14.36 8.04
N GLN A 57 -5.61 -13.65 9.08
CA GLN A 57 -6.11 -13.82 10.45
C GLN A 57 -7.61 -13.56 10.58
N SER A 58 -8.19 -12.76 9.67
CA SER A 58 -9.63 -12.52 9.59
C SER A 58 -10.44 -13.71 9.03
N GLY A 59 -9.78 -14.75 8.50
CA GLY A 59 -10.43 -15.88 7.83
C GLY A 59 -10.68 -15.68 6.33
N GLU A 60 -10.27 -14.55 5.75
CA GLU A 60 -10.36 -14.30 4.30
C GLU A 60 -9.13 -14.84 3.55
N PRO A 61 -9.23 -15.17 2.25
CA PRO A 61 -8.07 -15.53 1.44
C PRO A 61 -7.04 -14.39 1.40
N TYR A 62 -5.74 -14.69 1.46
CA TYR A 62 -4.69 -13.66 1.56
C TYR A 62 -4.72 -12.67 0.39
N TYR A 63 -4.99 -13.14 -0.83
CA TYR A 63 -5.11 -12.29 -2.02
C TYR A 63 -6.18 -11.19 -1.90
N SER A 64 -7.13 -11.30 -0.97
CA SER A 64 -8.10 -10.22 -0.70
C SER A 64 -7.40 -8.93 -0.28
N HIS A 65 -6.31 -9.01 0.48
CA HIS A 65 -5.61 -7.82 0.98
C HIS A 65 -4.94 -7.01 -0.14
N PRO A 66 -4.07 -7.56 -1.00
CA PRO A 66 -3.48 -6.80 -2.10
C PRO A 66 -4.53 -6.26 -3.08
N ILE A 67 -5.66 -6.96 -3.28
CA ILE A 67 -6.75 -6.46 -4.11
C ILE A 67 -7.44 -5.25 -3.48
N GLU A 68 -7.75 -5.27 -2.18
CA GLU A 68 -8.33 -4.10 -1.49
C GLU A 68 -7.37 -2.91 -1.46
N VAL A 69 -6.07 -3.15 -1.28
CA VAL A 69 -5.03 -2.11 -1.38
C VAL A 69 -5.03 -1.50 -2.79
N ALA A 70 -5.10 -2.32 -3.83
CA ALA A 70 -5.17 -1.85 -5.21
C ALA A 70 -6.45 -1.05 -5.51
N ILE A 71 -7.59 -1.42 -4.92
CA ILE A 71 -8.86 -0.66 -5.05
C ILE A 71 -8.70 0.74 -4.44
N MET A 72 -8.24 0.83 -3.19
CA MET A 72 -8.08 2.13 -2.52
C MET A 72 -7.04 3.02 -3.22
N LEU A 73 -5.95 2.41 -3.71
CA LEU A 73 -4.94 3.12 -4.49
C LEU A 73 -5.50 3.62 -5.82
N ALA A 74 -6.28 2.81 -6.55
CA ALA A 74 -6.93 3.21 -7.79
C ALA A 74 -7.88 4.40 -7.56
N ASP A 75 -8.68 4.37 -6.50
CA ASP A 75 -9.57 5.46 -6.13
C ASP A 75 -8.83 6.77 -5.89
N PHE A 76 -7.81 6.72 -5.03
CA PHE A 76 -7.05 7.89 -4.69
C PHE A 76 -6.29 8.46 -5.90
N THR A 77 -5.62 7.59 -6.65
CA THR A 77 -4.84 8.02 -7.81
C THR A 77 -5.73 8.51 -8.95
N ALA A 78 -6.93 7.98 -9.16
CA ALA A 78 -7.86 8.51 -10.17
C ALA A 78 -8.47 9.87 -9.77
N LEU A 79 -8.88 10.03 -8.51
CA LEU A 79 -9.70 11.18 -8.08
C LEU A 79 -8.86 12.34 -7.53
N GLU A 80 -7.82 12.03 -6.75
CA GLU A 80 -7.03 12.99 -6.00
C GLU A 80 -5.65 13.24 -6.64
N ALA A 81 -5.01 12.20 -7.17
CA ALA A 81 -3.69 12.29 -7.80
C ALA A 81 -3.61 11.72 -9.25
N PRO A 82 -4.40 12.23 -10.23
CA PRO A 82 -4.55 11.64 -11.57
C PRO A 82 -3.25 11.29 -12.32
N LYS A 83 -2.16 12.04 -12.07
CA LYS A 83 -0.84 11.77 -12.67
C LYS A 83 -0.24 10.41 -12.27
N LEU A 84 -0.73 9.82 -11.18
CA LEU A 84 -0.29 8.54 -10.64
C LEU A 84 -1.26 7.40 -10.97
N TYR A 85 -2.39 7.68 -11.64
CA TYR A 85 -3.31 6.65 -12.09
C TYR A 85 -2.71 5.93 -13.30
N LYS A 86 -1.94 4.87 -13.03
CA LYS A 86 -1.16 4.11 -14.03
C LYS A 86 -1.25 2.63 -13.75
N SER A 87 -1.31 1.79 -14.80
CA SER A 87 -1.42 0.33 -14.65
C SER A 87 -0.31 -0.26 -13.78
N TYR A 88 0.95 0.20 -13.94
CA TYR A 88 2.06 -0.31 -13.14
C TYR A 88 1.87 -0.09 -11.64
N MET A 89 1.25 1.02 -11.21
CA MET A 89 0.99 1.30 -9.80
C MET A 89 0.02 0.26 -9.21
N ILE A 90 -1.03 -0.07 -9.98
CA ILE A 90 -2.03 -1.07 -9.58
C ILE A 90 -1.41 -2.46 -9.56
N ASN A 91 -0.59 -2.81 -10.55
CA ASN A 91 0.11 -4.10 -10.59
C ASN A 91 1.14 -4.25 -9.45
N VAL A 92 1.91 -3.21 -9.14
CA VAL A 92 2.83 -3.25 -7.99
C VAL A 92 2.06 -3.39 -6.67
N ALA A 93 0.92 -2.71 -6.51
CA ALA A 93 0.06 -2.87 -5.34
C ALA A 93 -0.52 -4.28 -5.22
N LEU A 94 -0.93 -4.90 -6.32
CA LEU A 94 -1.41 -6.29 -6.36
C LEU A 94 -0.32 -7.28 -5.97
N LEU A 95 0.95 -6.98 -6.27
CA LEU A 95 2.09 -7.87 -6.07
C LEU A 95 2.93 -7.55 -4.83
N HIS A 96 2.59 -6.52 -4.04
CA HIS A 96 3.51 -5.93 -3.07
C HIS A 96 4.08 -6.89 -2.00
N ASP A 97 3.30 -7.90 -1.62
CA ASP A 97 3.68 -8.92 -0.63
C ASP A 97 4.22 -10.22 -1.26
N THR A 98 4.19 -10.34 -2.59
CA THR A 98 4.46 -11.62 -3.25
C THR A 98 5.90 -12.11 -3.08
N ILE A 99 6.89 -11.21 -3.07
CA ILE A 99 8.30 -11.58 -2.84
C ILE A 99 8.55 -12.00 -1.39
N GLU A 100 7.86 -11.41 -0.41
CA GLU A 100 8.05 -11.76 0.99
C GLU A 100 7.30 -13.03 1.39
N ASP A 101 6.06 -13.17 0.92
CA ASP A 101 5.11 -14.14 1.47
C ASP A 101 4.83 -15.31 0.53
N THR A 102 5.47 -15.38 -0.64
CA THR A 102 5.28 -16.47 -1.61
C THR A 102 6.60 -16.95 -2.20
N ILE A 103 6.52 -17.91 -3.12
CA ILE A 103 7.69 -18.42 -3.87
C ILE A 103 8.11 -17.51 -5.04
N LEU A 104 7.36 -16.44 -5.34
CA LEU A 104 7.70 -15.53 -6.44
C LEU A 104 9.01 -14.80 -6.17
N THR A 105 9.90 -14.84 -7.15
CA THR A 105 11.15 -14.07 -7.12
C THR A 105 11.06 -12.83 -8.00
N HIS A 106 11.98 -11.87 -7.78
CA HIS A 106 12.16 -10.73 -8.70
C HIS A 106 12.33 -11.18 -10.16
N ALA A 107 13.08 -12.26 -10.39
CA ALA A 107 13.32 -12.79 -11.73
C ALA A 107 12.04 -13.34 -12.38
N ASP A 108 11.16 -13.97 -11.59
CA ASP A 108 9.86 -14.44 -12.08
C ASP A 108 8.96 -13.26 -12.44
N ILE A 109 8.86 -12.25 -11.57
CA ILE A 109 8.06 -11.05 -11.82
C ILE A 109 8.57 -10.30 -13.06
N SER A 110 9.89 -10.22 -13.24
CA SER A 110 10.52 -9.58 -14.40
C SER A 110 10.14 -10.27 -15.72
N LYS A 111 10.00 -11.59 -15.71
CA LYS A 111 9.56 -12.38 -16.89
C LYS A 111 8.06 -12.29 -17.11
N ILE A 112 7.27 -12.28 -16.03
CA ILE A 112 5.81 -12.25 -16.11
C ILE A 112 5.31 -10.88 -16.55
N PHE A 113 5.86 -9.79 -15.99
CA PHE A 113 5.41 -8.43 -16.23
C PHE A 113 6.48 -7.66 -17.01
N ASP A 114 7.41 -7.05 -16.27
CA ASP A 114 8.61 -6.41 -16.78
C ASP A 114 9.56 -6.13 -15.61
N LYS A 115 10.78 -5.70 -15.93
CA LYS A 115 11.79 -5.33 -14.92
C LYS A 115 11.35 -4.17 -14.04
N ASN A 116 10.58 -3.22 -14.56
CA ASN A 116 10.15 -2.05 -13.79
C ASN A 116 9.17 -2.44 -12.66
N ILE A 117 8.21 -3.32 -12.94
CA ILE A 117 7.29 -3.85 -11.92
C ILE A 117 8.10 -4.67 -10.90
N ALA A 118 9.00 -5.56 -11.35
CA ALA A 118 9.82 -6.37 -10.45
C ALA A 118 10.69 -5.53 -9.51
N ASP A 119 11.39 -4.51 -10.04
CA ASP A 119 12.23 -3.60 -9.26
C ASP A 119 11.40 -2.83 -8.19
N ASN A 120 10.15 -2.47 -8.50
CA ASN A 120 9.30 -1.74 -7.56
C ASN A 120 8.64 -2.65 -6.51
N VAL A 121 8.32 -3.90 -6.86
CA VAL A 121 7.86 -4.92 -5.88
C VAL A 121 9.01 -5.29 -4.94
N GLU A 122 10.22 -5.50 -5.46
CA GLU A 122 11.41 -5.75 -4.63
C GLU A 122 11.71 -4.56 -3.71
N ARG A 123 11.50 -3.32 -4.16
CA ARG A 123 11.63 -2.16 -3.26
C ARG A 123 10.68 -2.24 -2.07
N LEU A 124 9.49 -2.81 -2.20
CA LEU A 124 8.54 -2.92 -1.10
C LEU A 124 8.92 -4.00 -0.08
N THR A 125 9.90 -4.87 -0.40
CA THR A 125 10.36 -5.91 0.53
C THR A 125 11.11 -5.34 1.72
N ARG A 126 10.76 -5.81 2.92
CA ARG A 126 11.39 -5.52 4.20
C ARG A 126 12.61 -6.39 4.47
N ILE A 127 12.84 -7.44 3.69
CA ILE A 127 14.00 -8.31 3.85
C ILE A 127 15.19 -7.59 3.20
N LYS A 128 16.14 -7.14 4.03
CA LYS A 128 17.37 -6.48 3.58
C LYS A 128 18.58 -7.38 3.90
N PRO A 129 19.77 -7.15 3.29
CA PRO A 129 20.97 -7.94 3.58
C PRO A 129 21.37 -7.97 5.07
N TYR A 130 20.97 -6.96 5.82
CA TYR A 130 21.24 -6.80 7.26
C TYR A 130 20.08 -7.22 8.17
N GLY A 131 19.02 -7.83 7.62
CA GLY A 131 17.87 -8.33 8.38
C GLY A 131 16.53 -7.77 7.91
N LYS A 132 15.45 -8.17 8.61
CA LYS A 132 14.09 -7.69 8.34
C LYS A 132 13.86 -6.37 9.06
N ILE A 133 13.64 -5.30 8.30
CA ILE A 133 13.32 -3.98 8.85
C ILE A 133 11.83 -3.86 9.17
N SER A 134 11.46 -2.85 9.95
CA SER A 134 10.06 -2.46 10.18
C SER A 134 9.43 -1.90 8.91
N SER A 135 8.10 -1.83 8.86
CA SER A 135 7.40 -1.20 7.74
C SER A 135 7.61 0.31 7.71
N GLY A 136 7.74 0.95 8.88
CA GLY A 136 8.03 2.37 9.02
C GLY A 136 9.43 2.72 8.49
N GLU A 137 10.44 1.91 8.81
CA GLU A 137 11.79 2.05 8.23
C GLU A 137 11.77 1.88 6.71
N MET A 138 11.05 0.87 6.21
CA MET A 138 10.89 0.67 4.77
C MET A 138 10.26 1.90 4.10
N LEU A 139 9.20 2.46 4.68
CA LEU A 139 8.58 3.67 4.18
C LEU A 139 9.57 4.86 4.16
N ASN A 140 10.34 5.03 5.23
CA ASN A 140 11.35 6.09 5.31
C ASN A 140 12.46 5.93 4.24
N LEU A 141 12.88 4.70 3.94
CA LEU A 141 13.84 4.43 2.85
C LEU A 141 13.28 4.86 1.49
N LEU A 142 12.02 4.52 1.17
CA LEU A 142 11.38 4.92 -0.09
C LEU A 142 11.35 6.45 -0.24
N ILE A 143 11.07 7.16 0.85
CA ILE A 143 11.07 8.62 0.88
C ILE A 143 12.47 9.20 0.68
N GLN A 144 13.49 8.62 1.31
CA GLN A 144 14.89 9.02 1.12
C GLN A 144 15.37 8.79 -0.32
N GLU A 145 14.90 7.73 -0.97
CA GLU A 145 15.14 7.40 -2.37
C GLU A 145 14.28 8.21 -3.35
N GLN A 146 13.41 9.09 -2.85
CA GLN A 146 12.45 9.89 -3.64
C GLN A 146 11.48 9.04 -4.47
N ARG A 147 11.14 7.83 -3.98
CA ARG A 147 10.17 6.91 -4.57
C ARG A 147 8.78 7.13 -3.96
N TYR A 148 8.23 8.33 -4.17
CA TYR A 148 6.98 8.77 -3.56
C TYR A 148 5.75 7.98 -4.03
N ASP A 149 5.75 7.54 -5.28
CA ASP A 149 4.71 6.70 -5.87
C ASP A 149 4.69 5.30 -5.22
N ILE A 150 5.86 4.71 -5.00
CA ILE A 150 5.97 3.41 -4.30
C ILE A 150 5.70 3.57 -2.80
N ALA A 151 6.13 4.67 -2.19
CA ALA A 151 5.79 5.00 -0.80
C ALA A 151 4.27 5.10 -0.59
N LEU A 152 3.54 5.67 -1.56
CA LEU A 152 2.08 5.74 -1.53
C LEU A 152 1.45 4.34 -1.42
N ILE A 153 1.94 3.37 -2.18
CA ILE A 153 1.47 1.97 -2.11
C ILE A 153 1.63 1.43 -0.68
N LYS A 154 2.78 1.69 -0.04
CA LYS A 154 3.03 1.24 1.34
C LYS A 154 2.11 1.93 2.36
N VAL A 155 1.73 3.19 2.12
CA VAL A 155 0.74 3.88 2.95
C VAL A 155 -0.65 3.22 2.82
N PHE A 156 -1.07 2.85 1.61
CA PHE A 156 -2.35 2.15 1.41
C PHE A 156 -2.36 0.73 1.98
N ASP A 157 -1.24 0.00 1.89
CA ASP A 157 -1.04 -1.27 2.62
C ASP A 157 -1.27 -1.05 4.12
N ARG A 158 -0.62 -0.04 4.72
CA ARG A 158 -0.83 0.28 6.15
C ARG A 158 -2.28 0.64 6.47
N LEU A 159 -2.94 1.43 5.61
CA LEU A 159 -4.34 1.79 5.80
C LEU A 159 -5.23 0.53 5.86
N HIS A 160 -5.06 -0.41 4.93
CA HIS A 160 -5.85 -1.64 4.95
C HIS A 160 -5.54 -2.52 6.18
N ASN A 161 -4.28 -2.57 6.59
CA ASN A 161 -3.86 -3.26 7.83
C ASN A 161 -4.52 -2.67 9.08
N LEU A 162 -4.72 -1.35 9.13
CA LEU A 162 -5.44 -0.69 10.20
C LEU A 162 -6.95 -0.92 10.11
N GLN A 163 -7.55 -0.86 8.92
CA GLN A 163 -8.98 -1.15 8.74
C GLN A 163 -9.35 -2.58 9.18
N THR A 164 -8.39 -3.51 9.13
CA THR A 164 -8.55 -4.90 9.55
C THR A 164 -7.86 -5.23 10.88
N ILE A 165 -7.51 -4.21 11.68
CA ILE A 165 -6.74 -4.34 12.91
C ILE A 165 -7.39 -5.22 13.97
N ASN A 166 -8.72 -5.30 14.00
CA ASN A 166 -9.48 -6.08 14.97
C ASN A 166 -9.27 -7.60 14.84
N ALA A 167 -8.72 -8.07 13.72
CA ALA A 167 -8.34 -9.47 13.55
C ALA A 167 -6.99 -9.83 14.22
N LYS A 168 -6.22 -8.84 14.67
CA LYS A 168 -4.93 -9.03 15.35
C LYS A 168 -5.11 -9.10 16.87
N SER A 169 -4.15 -9.70 17.57
CA SER A 169 -4.06 -9.57 19.03
C SER A 169 -3.84 -8.10 19.41
N THR A 170 -4.32 -7.68 20.59
CA THR A 170 -4.21 -6.30 21.07
C THR A 170 -2.76 -5.80 21.08
N GLU A 171 -1.79 -6.67 21.40
CA GLU A 171 -0.36 -6.35 21.37
C GLU A 171 0.13 -6.02 19.95
N LYS A 172 -0.09 -6.92 18.97
CA LYS A 172 0.30 -6.69 17.56
C LYS A 172 -0.44 -5.51 16.93
N ALA A 173 -1.69 -5.29 17.36
CA ALA A 173 -2.48 -4.14 16.96
C ALA A 173 -1.86 -2.84 17.51
N LEU A 174 -1.46 -2.81 18.78
CA LEU A 174 -0.78 -1.66 19.38
C LEU A 174 0.55 -1.35 18.70
N GLU A 175 1.36 -2.36 18.36
CA GLU A 175 2.58 -2.19 17.57
C GLU A 175 2.29 -1.55 16.21
N THR A 176 1.27 -2.07 15.50
CA THR A 176 0.83 -1.53 14.20
C THR A 176 0.42 -0.06 14.33
N VAL A 177 -0.30 0.31 15.40
CA VAL A 177 -0.76 1.68 15.68
C VAL A 177 0.41 2.60 16.00
N LYS A 178 1.31 2.20 16.91
CA LYS A 178 2.50 2.99 17.27
C LYS A 178 3.34 3.31 16.02
N GLU A 179 3.67 2.28 15.24
CA GLU A 179 4.44 2.44 13.99
C GLU A 179 3.71 3.34 12.98
N THR A 180 2.37 3.27 12.91
CA THR A 180 1.57 4.15 12.05
C THR A 180 1.73 5.61 12.45
N ILE A 181 1.60 5.92 13.73
CA ILE A 181 1.64 7.30 14.21
C ILE A 181 3.08 7.84 14.09
N GLU A 182 4.10 7.01 14.35
CA GLU A 182 5.51 7.41 14.29
C GLU A 182 6.03 7.68 12.86
N SER A 183 5.59 6.88 11.88
CA SER A 183 6.10 6.96 10.50
C SER A 183 5.02 7.31 9.47
N PHE A 184 3.92 6.57 9.43
CA PHE A 184 2.95 6.66 8.34
C PHE A 184 2.13 7.95 8.35
N LEU A 185 1.69 8.44 9.51
CA LEU A 185 0.99 9.72 9.61
C LEU A 185 1.89 10.88 9.17
N LEU A 186 3.15 10.84 9.59
CA LEU A 186 4.14 11.85 9.22
C LEU A 186 4.39 11.86 7.71
N ILE A 187 4.54 10.68 7.11
CA ILE A 187 4.72 10.58 5.66
C ILE A 187 3.43 10.92 4.90
N ALA A 188 2.25 10.59 5.40
CA ALA A 188 0.98 10.99 4.79
C ALA A 188 0.81 12.51 4.80
N ALA A 189 1.12 13.16 5.93
CA ALA A 189 1.15 14.62 6.04
C ALA A 189 2.22 15.23 5.12
N TYR A 190 3.41 14.60 5.05
CA TYR A 190 4.47 15.01 4.15
C TYR A 190 4.01 14.96 2.70
N LEU A 191 3.44 13.84 2.24
CA LEU A 191 2.91 13.63 0.89
C LEU A 191 1.65 14.46 0.58
N GLU A 192 1.14 15.24 1.54
CA GLU A 192 -0.09 16.02 1.45
C GLU A 192 -1.35 15.19 1.10
N ILE A 193 -1.35 13.89 1.45
CA ILE A 193 -2.47 12.96 1.20
C ILE A 193 -3.49 12.99 2.34
N ARG A 194 -4.09 14.17 2.56
CA ARG A 194 -4.90 14.50 3.75
C ARG A 194 -6.06 13.53 4.02
N THR A 195 -6.72 13.03 2.97
CA THR A 195 -7.82 12.07 3.11
C THR A 195 -7.34 10.77 3.76
N VAL A 196 -6.21 10.23 3.29
CA VAL A 196 -5.58 9.03 3.84
C VAL A 196 -5.02 9.29 5.25
N GLU A 197 -4.38 10.44 5.46
CA GLU A 197 -3.88 10.86 6.78
C GLU A 197 -5.00 10.85 7.84
N GLN A 198 -6.15 11.44 7.52
CA GLN A 198 -7.32 11.46 8.40
C GLN A 198 -7.86 10.06 8.70
N GLN A 199 -7.91 9.18 7.68
CA GLN A 199 -8.36 7.80 7.87
C GLN A 199 -7.42 7.02 8.80
N LEU A 200 -6.11 7.10 8.58
CA LEU A 200 -5.09 6.50 9.46
C LEU A 200 -5.27 7.00 10.90
N LEU A 201 -5.37 8.32 11.08
CA LEU A 201 -5.51 8.95 12.39
C LEU A 201 -6.80 8.52 13.10
N ASN A 202 -7.91 8.43 12.37
CA ASN A 202 -9.20 8.01 12.91
C ASN A 202 -9.15 6.56 13.43
N VAL A 203 -8.58 5.63 12.66
CA VAL A 203 -8.48 4.23 13.10
C VAL A 203 -7.56 4.11 14.33
N CYS A 204 -6.40 4.78 14.32
CA CYS A 204 -5.49 4.80 15.47
C CYS A 204 -6.16 5.38 16.73
N ASN A 205 -6.87 6.51 16.59
CA ASN A 205 -7.63 7.13 17.69
C ASN A 205 -8.68 6.19 18.26
N ASN A 206 -9.46 5.54 17.41
CA ASN A 206 -10.53 4.63 17.83
C ASN A 206 -9.96 3.42 18.57
N PHE A 207 -8.89 2.81 18.05
CA PHE A 207 -8.22 1.69 18.71
C PHE A 207 -7.71 2.07 20.09
N ILE A 208 -7.00 3.19 20.22
CA ILE A 208 -6.45 3.65 21.52
C ILE A 208 -7.58 3.95 22.51
N LYS A 209 -8.65 4.63 22.08
CA LYS A 209 -9.81 4.92 22.95
C LYS A 209 -10.47 3.65 23.46
N GLN A 210 -10.59 2.63 22.61
CA GLN A 210 -11.27 1.38 22.94
C GLN A 210 -10.44 0.50 23.88
N HIS A 211 -9.13 0.39 23.66
CA HIS A 211 -8.28 -0.58 24.36
C HIS A 211 -7.40 0.03 25.46
N PHE A 212 -7.10 1.34 25.38
CA PHE A 212 -6.18 2.04 26.26
C PHE A 212 -6.72 3.42 26.73
N PRO A 213 -7.95 3.50 27.26
CA PRO A 213 -8.60 4.79 27.56
C PRO A 213 -7.83 5.65 28.57
N SER A 214 -7.23 5.02 29.59
CA SER A 214 -6.45 5.71 30.64
C SER A 214 -5.09 6.22 30.16
N GLU A 215 -4.54 5.60 29.10
CA GLU A 215 -3.20 5.90 28.58
C GLU A 215 -3.23 6.77 27.32
N GLN A 216 -4.43 7.15 26.85
CA GLN A 216 -4.60 7.90 25.61
C GLN A 216 -3.69 9.14 25.54
N LYS A 217 -3.66 9.97 26.59
CA LYS A 217 -2.81 11.17 26.62
C LYS A 217 -1.31 10.83 26.56
N ALA A 218 -0.88 9.76 27.23
CA ALA A 218 0.53 9.35 27.27
C ALA A 218 0.97 8.79 25.91
N ILE A 219 0.14 7.95 25.28
CA ILE A 219 0.40 7.39 23.95
C ILE A 219 0.43 8.51 22.91
N PHE A 220 -0.55 9.41 22.87
CA PHE A 220 -0.51 10.50 21.91
C PHE A 220 0.66 11.45 22.17
N ARG A 221 0.96 11.81 23.41
CA ARG A 221 2.07 12.72 23.73
C ARG A 221 3.42 12.15 23.32
N SER A 222 3.71 10.90 23.71
CA SER A 222 4.97 10.23 23.35
C SER A 222 5.14 10.18 21.84
N VAL A 223 4.08 9.85 21.09
CA VAL A 223 4.21 9.77 19.64
C VAL A 223 4.24 11.15 18.98
N TYR A 224 3.54 12.17 19.48
CA TYR A 224 3.65 13.53 18.94
C TYR A 224 5.07 14.09 19.12
N GLU A 225 5.71 13.85 20.27
CA GLU A 225 7.09 14.25 20.54
C GLU A 225 8.07 13.55 19.56
N ILE A 226 7.88 12.24 19.31
CA ILE A 226 8.65 11.47 18.32
C ILE A 226 8.39 11.99 16.90
N SER A 227 7.13 12.22 16.54
CA SER A 227 6.76 12.68 15.19
C SER A 227 7.34 14.08 14.90
N PHE A 228 7.37 14.97 15.89
CA PHE A 228 7.94 16.31 15.74
C PHE A 228 9.46 16.25 15.52
N PHE A 229 10.15 15.38 16.25
CA PHE A 229 11.57 15.13 16.06
C PHE A 229 11.88 14.57 14.66
N ASN A 230 11.14 13.53 14.25
CA ASN A 230 11.27 12.92 12.93
C ASN A 230 10.90 13.90 11.80
N PHE A 231 9.90 14.76 12.03
CA PHE A 231 9.46 15.75 11.06
C PHE A 231 10.56 16.79 10.85
N LYS A 232 11.27 17.19 11.92
CA LYS A 232 12.41 18.11 11.82
C LYS A 232 13.60 17.52 11.03
N ILE A 233 13.83 16.20 11.14
CA ILE A 233 14.83 15.48 10.34
C ILE A 233 14.42 15.45 8.87
N ILE A 234 13.15 15.16 8.61
CA ILE A 234 12.60 15.12 7.25
C ILE A 234 12.55 16.54 6.65
N GLN A 235 12.32 17.58 7.48
CA GLN A 235 12.23 18.98 7.07
C GLN A 235 13.43 19.51 6.30
N ASN A 236 14.63 19.07 6.66
CA ASN A 236 15.86 19.50 6.01
C ASN A 236 16.03 18.95 4.57
N LYS A 237 15.19 18.00 4.13
CA LYS A 237 15.23 17.37 2.79
C LYS A 237 14.05 17.79 1.87
N LEU A 238 13.19 18.73 2.29
CA LEU A 238 11.80 18.93 1.79
C LEU A 238 11.54 19.74 0.50
N LYS A 239 12.50 20.37 -0.16
CA LYS A 239 12.18 21.47 -1.12
C LYS A 239 11.46 21.10 -2.43
N ARG A 240 11.12 19.84 -2.74
CA ARG A 240 10.70 19.42 -4.11
C ARG A 240 9.30 18.80 -4.31
N MET A 241 8.48 18.64 -3.27
CA MET A 241 7.33 17.73 -3.36
C MET A 241 6.04 18.32 -3.98
N GLN A 242 5.80 19.64 -3.90
CA GLN A 242 4.54 20.26 -4.35
C GLN A 242 4.17 19.98 -5.83
N TYR A 243 5.11 19.50 -6.65
CA TYR A 243 4.87 19.16 -8.05
C TYR A 243 4.27 17.76 -8.28
N TYR A 244 4.54 16.79 -7.39
CA TYR A 244 4.32 15.36 -7.66
C TYR A 244 2.84 14.96 -7.54
N PHE A 245 2.14 15.45 -6.52
CA PHE A 245 0.73 15.10 -6.24
C PHE A 245 -0.29 16.18 -6.64
N ARG A 246 0.15 17.38 -7.04
CA ARG A 246 -0.78 18.44 -7.43
C ARG A 246 -1.50 18.12 -8.75
N LYS A 247 -2.84 18.16 -8.71
CA LYS A 247 -3.69 18.52 -9.85
C LYS A 247 -3.15 19.82 -10.45
N LYS A 248 -2.98 19.89 -11.78
CA LYS A 248 -2.88 21.21 -12.44
C LYS A 248 -4.13 21.97 -11.99
N LYS A 249 -3.97 23.09 -11.26
CA LYS A 249 -5.05 24.05 -11.17
C LYS A 249 -5.33 24.47 -12.61
N ALA A 250 -6.51 24.12 -13.11
CA ALA A 250 -7.10 24.80 -14.25
C ALA A 250 -7.38 26.25 -13.84
#